data_AF-A0A942WBI8-F1
#
_entry.id   AF-A0A942WBI8-F1
#
_cell.length_a   1.000
_cell.length_b   1.000
_cell.length_c   1.000
_cell.angle_alpha   90.00
_cell.angle_beta   90.00
_cell.angle_gamma   90.00
#
_symmetry.space_group_name_H-M   'P 1'
#
loop_
_entity.id
_entity.type
_entity.pdbx_description
1 polymer ?
#
loop_
_entity_poly.entity_id
_entity_poly.type
_entity_poly.pdbx_seq_one_letter_code
_entity_poly.pdbx_strand_id
1 'polypeptide(L)' 'MGFFSGKNHSAGYARDRMKLLLVSERIDCSPQMMKLLRNDLIHAVKKYVVIDEPGVTIQITQEPPVLHAVIPVLKKRDA' A
#
# COMPACT_ATOMS: atom_id res chain seq x y z
N MET A 1 34.06 -25.10 -8.05
CA MET A 1 32.90 -24.91 -7.13
C MET A 1 33.16 -23.68 -6.29
N GLY A 2 32.46 -22.55 -6.49
CA GLY A 2 32.63 -21.42 -5.57
C GLY A 2 32.09 -20.11 -6.11
N PHE A 3 30.79 -19.86 -5.96
CA PHE A 3 30.18 -18.56 -6.26
C PHE A 3 28.93 -18.27 -5.40
N PHE A 4 28.92 -18.63 -4.11
CA PHE A 4 27.86 -18.17 -3.19
C PHE A 4 28.40 -17.93 -1.78
N SER A 5 29.36 -17.02 -1.66
CA SER A 5 29.75 -16.44 -0.36
C SER A 5 29.76 -14.93 -0.50
N GLY A 6 28.59 -14.32 -0.29
CA GLY A 6 28.39 -12.90 -0.56
C GLY A 6 27.05 -12.38 -0.09
N LYS A 7 26.91 -12.23 1.24
CA LYS A 7 26.00 -11.30 1.91
C LYS A 7 24.51 -11.38 1.52
N ASN A 8 23.73 -12.02 2.40
CA ASN A 8 22.27 -12.17 2.43
C ASN A 8 21.41 -10.89 2.24
N HIS A 9 22.01 -9.71 2.05
CA HIS A 9 21.31 -8.43 1.96
C HIS A 9 20.79 -8.12 0.54
N SER A 10 21.58 -8.40 -0.51
CA SER A 10 21.16 -8.15 -1.90
C SER A 10 20.07 -9.11 -2.37
N ALA A 11 20.14 -10.37 -1.93
CA ALA A 11 19.10 -11.37 -2.18
C ALA A 11 17.76 -11.00 -1.52
N GLY A 12 17.79 -10.45 -0.29
CA GLY A 12 16.59 -9.93 0.39
C GLY A 12 15.96 -8.77 -0.36
N TYR A 13 16.76 -7.77 -0.73
CA TYR A 13 16.31 -6.61 -1.49
C TYR A 13 15.69 -6.99 -2.84
N ALA A 14 16.32 -7.93 -3.57
CA ALA A 14 15.79 -8.43 -4.83
C ALA A 14 14.44 -9.15 -4.65
N ARG A 15 14.28 -9.92 -3.56
CA ARG A 15 13.03 -10.62 -3.23
C ARG A 15 11.89 -9.65 -2.91
N ASP A 16 12.14 -8.61 -2.13
CA ASP A 16 11.09 -7.64 -1.77
C ASP A 16 10.66 -6.81 -2.99
N ARG A 17 11.59 -6.42 -3.86
CA ARG A 17 11.26 -5.77 -5.13
C ARG A 17 10.44 -6.69 -6.05
N MET A 18 10.80 -7.98 -6.13
CA MET A 18 10.02 -8.96 -6.90
C MET A 18 8.60 -9.13 -6.36
N LYS A 19 8.42 -9.21 -5.03
CA LYS A 19 7.07 -9.27 -4.44
C LYS A 19 6.22 -8.06 -4.84
N LEU A 20 6.80 -6.85 -4.79
CA LEU A 20 6.11 -5.63 -5.21
C LEU A 20 5.75 -5.64 -6.70
N LEU A 21 6.66 -6.11 -7.57
CA LEU A 21 6.40 -6.24 -9.01
C LEU A 21 5.28 -7.25 -9.29
N LEU A 22 5.30 -8.41 -8.63
CA LEU A 22 4.27 -9.44 -8.81
C LEU A 22 2.88 -8.97 -8.33
N VAL A 23 2.81 -8.18 -7.26
CA VAL A 23 1.55 -7.55 -6.81
C VAL A 23 1.07 -6.50 -7.83
N SER A 24 2.00 -5.74 -8.42
CA SER A 24 1.71 -4.77 -9.48
C SER A 24 1.27 -5.38 -10.80
N GLU A 25 1.66 -6.62 -11.12
CA GLU A 25 1.22 -7.30 -12.34
C GLU A 25 -0.17 -7.91 -12.17
N ARG A 26 -0.49 -8.35 -10.95
CA ARG A 26 -1.79 -8.94 -10.67
C ARG A 26 -2.88 -7.89 -10.66
N ILE A 27 -2.65 -6.73 -10.06
CA ILE A 27 -3.60 -5.61 -10.07
C ILE A 27 -3.14 -4.71 -11.20
N ASP A 28 -3.92 -4.44 -12.25
CA ASP A 28 -3.56 -3.47 -13.33
C ASP A 28 -3.26 -2.03 -12.83
N CYS A 29 -3.09 -1.80 -11.52
CA CYS A 29 -2.72 -0.56 -10.86
C CYS A 29 -1.25 -0.59 -10.45
N SER A 30 -0.45 0.30 -11.02
CA SER A 30 0.96 0.47 -10.63
C SER A 30 1.10 0.85 -9.14
N PRO A 31 2.22 0.52 -8.48
CA PRO A 31 2.46 0.91 -7.09
C PRO A 31 2.48 2.43 -6.89
N GLN A 32 2.82 3.18 -7.94
CA GLN A 32 2.72 4.64 -7.95
C GLN A 32 1.26 5.09 -7.93
N MET A 33 0.39 4.49 -8.74
CA MET A 33 -1.04 4.78 -8.74
C MET A 33 -1.67 4.50 -7.37
N MET A 34 -1.31 3.39 -6.73
CA MET A 34 -1.79 3.05 -5.38
C MET A 34 -1.36 4.07 -4.33
N LYS A 35 -0.15 4.64 -4.45
CA LYS A 35 0.32 5.72 -3.55
C LYS A 35 -0.44 7.02 -3.79
N LEU A 36 -0.68 7.38 -5.06
CA LEU A 36 -1.45 8.57 -5.41
C LEU A 36 -2.89 8.47 -4.88
N LEU A 37 -3.57 7.35 -5.14
CA LEU A 37 -4.90 7.07 -4.61
C LEU A 37 -4.95 7.15 -3.08
N ARG A 38 -3.93 6.61 -2.40
CA ARG A 38 -3.84 6.71 -0.94
C ARG A 38 -3.80 8.16 -0.47
N ASN A 39 -2.92 8.96 -1.06
CA ASN A 39 -2.76 10.35 -0.66
C ASN A 39 -4.03 11.16 -0.94
N ASP A 40 -4.68 10.93 -2.08
CA ASP A 40 -5.91 11.63 -2.44
C ASP A 40 -7.06 11.29 -1.49
N LEU A 41 -7.25 10.02 -1.13
CA LEU A 41 -8.26 9.60 -0.16
C LEU A 41 -8.02 10.20 1.22
N ILE A 42 -6.77 10.18 1.70
CA ILE A 42 -6.39 10.82 2.96
C ILE A 42 -6.74 12.31 2.93
N HIS A 43 -6.35 13.00 1.86
CA HIS A 43 -6.56 14.44 1.73
C HIS A 43 -8.05 14.81 1.64
N ALA A 44 -8.86 13.98 0.98
CA ALA A 44 -10.29 14.18 0.87
C ALA A 44 -11.00 14.00 2.22
N VAL A 45 -10.69 12.94 2.97
CA VAL A 45 -11.33 12.64 4.26
C VAL A 45 -10.86 13.60 5.36
N LYS A 46 -9.58 14.00 5.34
CA LYS A 46 -8.99 14.93 6.32
C LYS A 46 -9.69 16.29 6.38
N LYS A 47 -10.37 16.71 5.31
CA LYS A 47 -11.21 17.93 5.30
C LYS A 47 -12.39 17.85 6.28
N TYR A 48 -12.90 16.65 6.51
CA TYR A 48 -14.13 16.44 7.27
C TYR A 48 -13.87 15.76 8.63
N VAL A 49 -12.84 14.92 8.72
CA VAL A 49 -12.60 14.05 9.88
C VAL A 49 -11.11 14.02 10.25
N VAL A 50 -10.80 13.98 11.55
CA VAL A 50 -9.44 13.77 12.04
C VAL A 50 -9.11 12.28 11.95
N ILE A 51 -8.17 11.92 11.07
CA ILE A 51 -7.81 10.54 10.77
C ILE A 51 -6.36 10.23 11.13
N ASP A 52 -6.08 8.95 11.40
CA ASP A 52 -4.74 8.43 11.60
C ASP A 52 -4.14 7.99 10.25
N GLU A 53 -3.39 8.90 9.62
CA GLU A 53 -2.76 8.71 8.31
C GLU A 53 -1.89 7.44 8.18
N PRO A 54 -0.98 7.12 9.13
CA PRO A 54 -0.15 5.91 9.03
C PRO A 54 -0.97 4.61 9.14
N GLY A 55 -2.14 4.63 9.76
CA GLY A 55 -3.05 3.48 9.86
C GLY A 55 -3.89 3.22 8.61
N VAL A 56 -3.86 4.12 7.61
CA VAL A 56 -4.69 3.98 6.40
C VAL A 56 -4.19 2.83 5.53
N THR A 57 -5.08 1.86 5.29
CA THR A 57 -4.80 0.67 4.49
C THR A 57 -5.74 0.61 3.29
N ILE A 58 -5.19 0.33 2.11
CA ILE A 58 -5.95 0.20 0.86
C ILE A 58 -5.61 -1.14 0.22
N GLN A 59 -6.63 -1.90 -0.14
CA GLN A 59 -6.53 -3.19 -0.79
C GLN A 59 -7.49 -3.22 -1.99
N ILE A 60 -7.05 -3.82 -3.09
CA ILE A 60 -7.89 -4.06 -4.27
C ILE A 60 -8.03 -5.56 -4.41
N THR A 61 -9.28 -6.02 -4.43
CA THR A 61 -9.66 -7.38 -4.81
C THR A 61 -10.14 -7.35 -6.25
N GLN A 62 -10.00 -8.45 -6.99
CA GLN A 62 -10.28 -8.49 -8.44
C GLN A 62 -11.48 -9.37 -8.81
N GLU A 63 -11.98 -10.18 -7.89
CA GLU A 63 -13.11 -11.08 -8.11
C GLU A 63 -14.07 -11.01 -6.92
N PRO A 64 -15.06 -10.10 -6.93
CA PRO A 64 -15.25 -8.99 -7.87
C PRO A 64 -14.24 -7.84 -7.67
N PRO A 65 -14.08 -6.93 -8.64
CA PRO A 65 -13.19 -5.77 -8.51
C PRO A 65 -13.73 -4.80 -7.44
N VAL A 66 -13.18 -4.88 -6.22
CA VAL A 66 -13.59 -4.03 -5.09
C VAL A 66 -12.36 -3.41 -4.42
N LEU A 67 -12.43 -2.09 -4.22
CA LEU A 67 -11.46 -1.33 -3.44
C LEU A 67 -11.92 -1.26 -1.98
N HIS A 68 -11.15 -1.89 -1.10
CA HIS A 68 -11.33 -1.80 0.34
C HIS A 68 -10.36 -0.76 0.90
N ALA A 69 -10.90 0.30 1.52
CA ALA A 69 -10.13 1.30 2.23
C ALA A 69 -10.53 1.31 3.71
N VAL A 70 -9.54 1.13 4.59
CA VAL A 70 -9.71 1.25 6.04
C VAL A 70 -9.08 2.57 6.46
N ILE A 71 -9.91 3.48 6.97
CA ILE A 71 -9.50 4.84 7.38
C ILE A 71 -9.80 5.01 8.87
N PRO A 72 -8.81 4.81 9.76
CA PRO A 72 -9.00 4.97 11.18
C PRO A 72 -9.23 6.44 11.56
N VAL A 73 -10.30 6.68 12.31
CA VAL A 73 -10.69 8.02 12.79
C VAL A 73 -10.18 8.20 14.22
N LEU A 74 -9.46 9.29 14.48
CA LEU A 74 -8.87 9.57 15.81
C LEU A 74 -9.87 10.19 16.78
N LYS A 75 -10.75 11.07 16.29
CA LYS A 75 -11.83 11.67 17.09
C LYS A 75 -13.05 11.85 16.21
N LYS A 76 -14.21 11.42 16.72
CA LYS A 76 -15.49 11.95 16.25
C LYS A 76 -15.46 13.44 16.59
N ARG A 77 -15.73 14.34 15.64
CA ARG A 77 -16.16 15.68 16.06
C ARG A 77 -17.46 15.43 16.81
N ASP A 78 -17.40 15.46 18.13
CA ASP A 78 -18.59 15.51 18.96
C ASP A 78 -19.43 16.67 18.42
N ALA A 79 -20.67 16.35 18.04
CA ALA A 79 -21.68 17.32 17.66
C ALA A 79 -22.10 18.12 18.91
#